data_AF-A0A1I3IYX4-F1
#
_entry.id   AF-A0A1I3IYX4-F1
#
_cell.length_a   1.000
_cell.length_b   1.000
_cell.length_c   1.000
_cell.angle_alpha   90.00
_cell.angle_beta   90.00
_cell.angle_gamma   90.00
#
_symmetry.space_group_name_H-M   'P 1'
#
loop_
_entity.id
_entity.type
_entity.pdbx_description
1 polymer ?
#
loop_
_entity_poly.entity_id
_entity_poly.type
_entity_poly.pdbx_seq_one_letter_code
_entity_poly.pdbx_strand_id
1 'polypeptide(L)'
;MFNSDVDEMGYVDLSDLHISLHLLTQLKDWDVEFQQTFSDDYPPDSGFKFEEDRNRHNERGTQLAALLEQELGTEVRVNFIPLK
;
A
#
# COMPACT_ATOMS: atom_id res chain seq x y z
N MET A 1 14.14 -13.04 15.15
CA MET A 1 14.86 -12.38 14.05
C MET A 1 13.82 -12.13 12.98
N PHE A 2 13.43 -10.89 12.74
CA PHE A 2 12.47 -10.59 11.67
C PHE A 2 13.20 -10.79 10.34
N ASN A 3 12.68 -11.68 9.49
CA ASN A 3 13.22 -11.88 8.15
C ASN A 3 12.54 -10.87 7.21
N SER A 4 13.32 -10.01 6.58
CA SER A 4 12.83 -9.00 5.63
C SER A 4 12.76 -9.54 4.20
N ASP A 5 12.98 -10.85 4.03
CA ASP A 5 12.90 -11.50 2.73
C ASP A 5 11.46 -11.55 2.25
N VAL A 6 11.19 -10.90 1.11
CA VAL A 6 9.84 -10.75 0.55
C VAL A 6 9.29 -12.13 0.13
N ASP A 7 10.16 -13.09 -0.17
CA ASP A 7 9.80 -14.47 -0.50
C ASP A 7 9.32 -15.28 0.72
N GLU A 8 9.62 -14.81 1.94
CA GLU A 8 9.11 -15.40 3.19
C GLU A 8 7.95 -14.61 3.81
N MET A 9 7.53 -13.49 3.19
CA MET A 9 6.40 -12.71 3.68
C MET A 9 5.07 -13.41 3.36
N GLY A 10 4.31 -13.75 4.41
CA GLY A 10 2.94 -14.23 4.28
C GLY A 10 2.00 -13.14 3.78
N TYR A 11 0.97 -13.53 3.02
CA TYR A 11 -0.13 -12.64 2.67
C TYR A 11 -1.03 -12.39 3.89
N VAL A 12 -1.37 -11.13 4.13
CA VAL A 12 -2.36 -10.72 5.14
C VAL A 12 -3.42 -9.89 4.42
N ASP A 13 -4.69 -10.30 4.53
CA ASP A 13 -5.80 -9.50 4.01
C ASP A 13 -6.02 -8.27 4.92
N LEU A 14 -6.30 -7.11 4.34
CA LEU A 14 -6.60 -5.90 5.12
C LEU A 14 -7.82 -6.08 6.03
N SER A 15 -8.73 -6.99 5.69
CA SER A 15 -9.93 -7.32 6.48
C SER A 15 -9.61 -8.14 7.73
N ASP A 16 -8.45 -8.81 7.74
CA ASP A 16 -7.93 -9.53 8.92
C ASP A 16 -7.23 -8.58 9.89
N LEU A 17 -6.87 -7.38 9.43
CA LEU A 17 -6.36 -6.31 10.29
C LEU A 17 -7.56 -5.70 11.01
N HIS A 18 -7.58 -5.79 12.34
CA HIS A 18 -8.62 -5.18 13.19
C HIS A 18 -8.48 -3.64 13.26
N ILE A 19 -8.50 -2.97 12.10
CA ILE A 19 -8.37 -1.53 11.93
C ILE A 19 -9.73 -0.87 11.75
N SER A 20 -9.75 0.45 11.85
CA SER A 20 -10.95 1.25 11.68
C SER A 20 -11.49 1.13 10.24
N LEU A 21 -12.82 1.12 10.11
CA LEU A 21 -13.48 1.08 8.80
C LEU A 21 -13.05 2.26 7.91
N HIS A 22 -12.76 3.40 8.53
CA HIS A 22 -12.28 4.58 7.83
C HIS A 22 -10.89 4.34 7.21
N LEU A 23 -9.93 3.83 7.97
CA LEU A 23 -8.60 3.51 7.45
C LEU A 23 -8.64 2.40 6.40
N LEU A 24 -9.45 1.35 6.63
CA LEU A 24 -9.68 0.28 5.66
C LEU A 24 -10.19 0.83 4.32
N THR A 25 -11.13 1.79 4.37
CA THR A 25 -11.66 2.43 3.15
C THR A 25 -10.58 3.22 2.44
N GLN A 26 -9.78 4.00 3.17
CA GLN A 26 -8.69 4.77 2.56
C GLN A 26 -7.61 3.90 1.92
N LEU A 27 -7.26 2.76 2.53
CA LEU A 27 -6.33 1.77 1.97
C LEU A 27 -6.89 1.15 0.68
N LYS A 28 -8.18 0.80 0.66
CA LYS A 28 -8.85 0.29 -0.54
C LYS A 28 -8.90 1.34 -1.66
N ASP A 29 -9.21 2.59 -1.34
CA ASP A 29 -9.23 3.66 -2.33
C ASP A 29 -7.83 3.94 -2.91
N TRP A 30 -6.80 3.82 -2.07
CA TRP A 30 -5.40 3.93 -2.49
C TRP A 30 -4.99 2.75 -3.39
N ASP A 31 -5.34 1.51 -3.05
CA ASP A 31 -5.08 0.35 -3.91
C ASP A 31 -5.81 0.46 -5.26
N VAL A 32 -7.09 0.82 -5.24
CA VAL A 32 -7.90 1.00 -6.47
C VAL A 32 -7.27 2.05 -7.40
N GLU A 33 -6.74 3.15 -6.87
CA GLU A 33 -6.01 4.16 -7.66
C GLU A 33 -4.82 3.53 -8.41
N PHE A 34 -4.05 2.65 -7.76
CA PHE A 34 -2.94 1.97 -8.40
C PHE A 34 -3.40 0.91 -9.42
N GLN A 35 -4.42 0.10 -9.08
CA GLN A 35 -4.96 -0.92 -9.99
C GLN A 35 -5.52 -0.31 -11.28
N GLN A 36 -6.05 0.91 -11.23
CA GLN A 36 -6.52 1.63 -12.42
C GLN A 36 -5.39 1.98 -13.41
N THR A 37 -4.14 1.93 -12.96
CA THR A 37 -2.98 2.13 -13.84
C THR A 37 -2.62 0.91 -14.67
N PHE A 38 -3.26 -0.24 -14.42
CA PHE A 38 -3.04 -1.48 -15.15
C PHE A 38 -3.51 -1.37 -16.61
N SER A 39 -2.67 -1.78 -17.56
CA SER A 39 -2.99 -1.86 -18.97
C SER A 39 -3.14 -3.32 -19.42
N ASP A 40 -4.37 -3.74 -19.75
CA ASP A 40 -4.65 -5.09 -20.25
C ASP A 40 -4.07 -5.32 -21.66
N ASP A 41 -4.11 -4.27 -22.50
CA ASP A 41 -3.63 -4.31 -23.88
C ASP A 41 -2.11 -4.55 -23.97
N TYR A 42 -1.35 -3.90 -23.10
CA TYR A 42 0.10 -4.09 -23.01
C TYR A 42 0.57 -3.89 -21.56
N PRO A 43 0.67 -4.98 -20.77
CA PRO A 43 1.03 -4.91 -19.36
C PRO A 43 2.29 -4.10 -19.01
N PRO A 44 3.34 -4.05 -19.85
CA PRO A 44 4.51 -3.21 -19.59
C PRO A 44 4.24 -1.70 -19.57
N ASP A 45 3.14 -1.24 -20.18
CA ASP A 45 2.71 0.17 -20.12
C ASP A 45 1.85 0.46 -18.88
N SER A 46 1.69 -0.52 -17.98
CA SER A 46 1.03 -0.31 -16.69
C SER A 46 1.82 0.67 -15.82
N GLY A 47 1.11 1.37 -14.94
CA GLY A 47 1.70 2.32 -14.00
C GLY A 47 1.29 3.76 -14.27
N PHE A 48 1.68 4.64 -13.37
CA PHE A 48 1.34 6.06 -13.47
C PHE A 48 2.02 6.69 -14.69
N LYS A 49 1.22 7.34 -15.54
CA LYS A 49 1.71 8.05 -16.74
C LYS A 49 2.52 9.30 -16.39
N PHE A 50 2.20 9.92 -15.26
CA PHE A 50 2.83 11.15 -14.81
C PHE A 50 3.54 10.93 -13.48
N GLU A 51 4.74 11.47 -13.38
CA GLU A 51 5.55 11.42 -12.17
C GLU A 51 4.84 12.09 -10.98
N GLU A 52 4.08 13.15 -11.22
CA GLU A 52 3.30 13.83 -10.18
C GLU A 52 2.24 12.92 -9.54
N ASP A 53 1.52 12.13 -10.34
CA ASP A 53 0.52 11.19 -9.83
C ASP A 53 1.17 10.08 -9.01
N ARG A 54 2.31 9.56 -9.46
CA ARG A 54 3.11 8.59 -8.70
C ARG A 54 3.60 9.17 -7.38
N ASN A 55 4.10 10.39 -7.38
CA ASN A 55 4.61 11.05 -6.19
C ASN A 55 3.48 11.28 -5.18
N ARG A 56 2.33 11.77 -5.64
CA ARG A 56 1.12 11.91 -4.80
C ARG A 56 0.66 10.57 -4.22
N HIS A 57 0.68 9.51 -5.01
CA HIS A 57 0.33 8.18 -4.56
C HIS A 57 1.31 7.64 -3.50
N ASN A 58 2.62 7.89 -3.66
CA ASN A 58 3.65 7.53 -2.68
C ASN A 58 3.53 8.34 -1.37
N GLU A 59 3.25 9.63 -1.46
CA GLU A 59 2.99 10.48 -0.28
C GLU A 59 1.78 9.97 0.51
N ARG A 60 0.70 9.62 -0.19
CA ARG A 60 -0.50 9.03 0.42
C ARG A 60 -0.20 7.67 1.05
N GLY A 61 0.55 6.80 0.36
CA GLY A 61 0.98 5.51 0.90
C GLY A 61 1.81 5.65 2.19
N THR A 62 2.69 6.64 2.25
CA THR A 62 3.49 6.95 3.45
C THR A 62 2.60 7.36 4.63
N GLN A 63 1.60 8.22 4.39
CA GLN A 63 0.64 8.64 5.41
C GLN A 63 -0.21 7.47 5.92
N LEU A 64 -0.70 6.63 5.00
CA LEU A 64 -1.51 5.46 5.34
C LEU A 64 -0.72 4.44 6.15
N ALA A 65 0.55 4.23 5.84
CA ALA A 65 1.43 3.34 6.60
C ALA A 65 1.63 3.83 8.05
N ALA A 66 1.79 5.14 8.25
CA ALA A 66 1.89 5.72 9.59
C ALA A 66 0.59 5.56 10.40
N LEU A 67 -0.57 5.76 9.76
CA LEU A 67 -1.88 5.53 10.39
C LEU A 67 -2.09 4.05 10.72
N LEU A 68 -1.66 3.16 9.82
CA LEU A 68 -1.74 1.72 10.03
C LEU A 68 -0.88 1.26 11.20
N GLU A 69 0.38 1.74 11.29
CA GLU A 69 1.25 1.46 12.44
C GLU A 69 0.61 1.97 13.75
N GLN A 70 -0.01 3.15 13.73
CA GLN A 70 -0.69 3.71 14.90
C GLN A 70 -1.88 2.86 15.35
N GLU A 71 -2.70 2.36 14.43
CA GLU A 71 -3.88 1.55 14.77
C GLU A 71 -3.54 0.11 15.18
N LEU A 72 -2.50 -0.49 14.58
CA LEU A 72 -2.02 -1.84 14.94
C LEU A 72 -1.25 -1.87 16.27
N GLY A 73 -0.81 -0.71 16.76
CA GLY A 73 -0.09 -0.55 18.00
C GLY A 73 1.41 -0.79 17.89
N THR A 74 2.13 -0.50 18.97
CA THR A 74 3.61 -0.44 19.00
C THR A 74 4.31 -1.78 18.80
N GLU A 75 3.58 -2.89 18.84
CA GLU A 75 4.10 -4.25 18.65
C GLU A 75 4.28 -4.59 17.16
N VAL A 76 3.60 -3.86 16.29
CA VAL A 76 3.70 -4.03 14.83
C VAL A 76 4.51 -2.89 14.24
N ARG A 77 5.38 -3.22 13.29
CA ARG A 77 6.10 -2.24 12.49
C ARG A 77 5.60 -2.30 11.07
N VAL A 78 5.21 -1.14 10.53
CA VAL A 78 4.75 -1.01 9.14
C VAL A 78 5.83 -0.28 8.35
N ASN A 79 6.27 -0.88 7.24
CA ASN A 79 7.24 -0.27 6.34
C ASN A 79 6.63 -0.11 4.95
N PHE A 80 6.53 1.13 4.47
CA PHE A 80 6.04 1.42 3.12
C PHE A 80 7.20 1.45 2.12
N ILE A 81 7.04 0.76 0.98
CA ILE A 81 7.99 0.78 -0.12
C ILE A 81 7.39 1.61 -1.26
N PRO A 82 7.93 2.81 -1.55
CA PRO A 82 7.40 3.67 -2.61
C PRO A 82 7.69 3.11 -4.00
N LEU A 83 6.81 3.44 -4.94
CA LEU A 83 6.98 3.18 -6.38
C LEU A 83 8.16 3.99 -6.93
N LYS A 84 8.93 3.39 -7.84
CA LYS A 84 10.13 3.97 -8.46
C LYS A 84 9.87 4.57 -9.84
#